data_AF-A0A354ZK80-F1
#
_entry.id   AF-A0A354ZK80-F1
#
_cell.length_a   1.000
_cell.length_b   1.000
_cell.length_c   1.000
_cell.angle_alpha   90.00
_cell.angle_beta   90.00
_cell.angle_gamma   90.00
#
_symmetry.space_group_name_H-M   'P 1'
#
loop_
_entity.id
_entity.type
_entity.pdbx_description
1 polymer ?
#
loop_
_entity_poly.entity_id
_entity_poly.type
_entity_poly.pdbx_seq_one_letter_code
_entity_poly.pdbx_strand_id
1 'polypeptide(L)' 'MRELSMHILDIAQNSIAAGAKVVRIDVVEDAAADTMTITVADDGSGMDSGAAQRIRD' A
#
# COMPACT_ATOMS: atom_id res chain seq x y z
N MET A 1 13.43 3.38 -9.31
CA MET A 1 12.38 2.36 -9.56
C MET A 1 12.54 1.12 -8.68
N ARG A 2 13.67 0.39 -8.71
CA ARG A 2 13.81 -0.91 -8.01
C ARG A 2 13.53 -0.85 -6.50
N GLU A 3 13.99 0.20 -5.83
CA GLU A 3 13.76 0.44 -4.40
C GLU A 3 12.27 0.68 -4.08
N LEU A 4 11.59 1.48 -4.90
CA LEU A 4 10.15 1.74 -4.75
C LEU A 4 9.32 0.47 -5.00
N SER A 5 9.74 -0.37 -5.95
CA SER A 5 9.12 -1.67 -6.19
C SER A 5 9.24 -2.62 -5.00
N MET A 6 10.36 -2.57 -4.26
CA MET A 6 10.53 -3.36 -3.03
C MET A 6 9.54 -2.92 -1.96
N HIS A 7 9.40 -1.62 -1.73
CA HIS A 7 8.43 -1.10 -0.75
C HIS A 7 6.98 -1.46 -1.10
N ILE A 8 6.60 -1.37 -2.38
CA ILE A 8 5.27 -1.80 -2.84
C ILE A 8 5.07 -3.29 -2.58
N LEU A 9 6.09 -4.11 -2.85
CA LEU A 9 6.04 -5.55 -2.64
C LEU A 9 5.87 -5.90 -1.15
N ASP A 10 6.56 -5.19 -0.26
CA ASP A 10 6.42 -5.38 1.19
C ASP A 10 4.99 -5.07 1.65
N ILE A 11 4.38 -3.98 1.13
CA ILE A 11 2.98 -3.65 1.43
C ILE A 11 2.03 -4.73 0.89
N ALA A 12 2.25 -5.20 -0.34
CA ALA A 12 1.43 -6.26 -0.93
C ALA A 12 1.56 -7.58 -0.15
N GLN A 13 2.75 -7.90 0.39
CA GLN A 13 2.94 -9.07 1.25
C GLN A 13 2.15 -8.93 2.56
N ASN A 14 2.10 -7.74 3.16
CA ASN A 14 1.26 -7.50 4.33
C ASN A 14 -0.23 -7.75 4.02
N SER A 15 -0.71 -7.31 2.87
CA SER A 15 -2.09 -7.59 2.42
C SER A 15 -2.35 -9.10 2.27
N ILE A 16 -1.42 -9.86 1.68
CA ILE A 16 -1.52 -11.32 1.55
C ILE A 16 -1.55 -11.99 2.94
N ALA A 17 -0.69 -11.55 3.86
CA ALA A 17 -0.67 -12.06 5.23
C ALA A 17 -1.98 -11.78 5.98
N ALA A 18 -2.66 -10.67 5.67
CA ALA A 18 -3.99 -10.34 6.17
C ALA A 18 -5.13 -11.12 5.48
N GLY A 19 -4.81 -12.07 4.59
CA GLY A 19 -5.78 -12.91 3.91
C GLY A 19 -6.51 -12.23 2.76
N ALA A 20 -5.99 -11.12 2.23
CA ALA A 20 -6.54 -10.47 1.05
C ALA A 20 -6.56 -11.44 -0.16
N LYS A 21 -7.66 -11.42 -0.90
CA LYS A 21 -7.81 -12.15 -2.17
C LYS A 21 -7.48 -11.26 -3.36
N VAL A 22 -7.67 -9.95 -3.18
CA VAL A 22 -7.43 -8.93 -4.20
C VAL A 22 -6.55 -7.86 -3.61
N VAL A 23 -5.40 -7.62 -4.26
CA VAL A 23 -4.54 -6.47 -4.01
C VAL A 23 -4.51 -5.65 -5.29
N ARG A 24 -4.96 -4.40 -5.22
CA ARG A 24 -4.92 -3.42 -6.31
C ARG A 24 -3.77 -2.46 -6.08
N ILE A 25 -2.99 -2.21 -7.12
CA ILE A 25 -1.91 -1.24 -7.10
C ILE A 25 -2.17 -0.25 -8.23
N ASP A 26 -2.41 1.01 -7.88
CA ASP A 26 -2.62 2.11 -8.82
C ASP A 26 -1.44 3.08 -8.76
N VAL A 27 -0.92 3.49 -9.92
CA VAL A 27 0.15 4.47 -10.02
C VAL A 27 -0.35 5.62 -10.88
N VAL A 28 -0.43 6.81 -10.27
CA VAL A 28 -0.93 8.02 -10.92
C VAL A 28 0.18 9.07 -10.89
N GLU A 29 0.57 9.53 -12.07
CA GLU A 29 1.54 10.61 -12.24
C GLU A 29 0.80 11.90 -12.61
N ASP A 30 1.04 12.96 -11.83
CA ASP A 30 0.63 14.32 -12.13
C ASP A 30 1.86 15.15 -12.45
N ALA A 31 2.13 15.29 -13.75
CA ALA A 31 3.26 16.06 -14.26
C ALA A 31 3.13 17.57 -14.01
N ALA A 32 1.91 18.09 -13.82
CA ALA A 32 1.71 19.51 -13.54
C ALA A 32 2.05 19.84 -12.08
N ALA A 33 1.76 18.92 -11.17
CA ALA A 33 2.12 19.04 -9.75
C ALA A 33 3.52 18.48 -9.42
N ASP A 34 4.20 17.86 -10.38
CA ASP A 34 5.45 17.10 -10.17
C ASP A 34 5.30 16.04 -9.07
N THR A 35 4.19 15.31 -9.08
CA THR A 35 3.89 14.28 -8.08
C THR A 35 3.59 12.93 -8.72
N MET A 36 3.98 11.86 -8.01
CA MET A 36 3.60 10.49 -8.33
C MET A 36 2.94 9.88 -7.10
N THR A 37 1.69 9.47 -7.24
CA THR A 37 0.92 8.80 -6.19
C THR A 37 0.85 7.31 -6.49
N ILE A 38 1.26 6.49 -5.52
CA ILE A 38 1.12 5.04 -5.59
C ILE A 38 0.14 4.63 -4.50
N THR A 39 -0.96 3.99 -4.89
CA THR A 39 -1.98 3.49 -3.99
C THR A 39 -1.96 1.97 -3.99
N VAL A 40 -1.85 1.35 -2.81
CA VAL A 40 -2.02 -0.09 -2.62
C VAL A 40 -3.28 -0.30 -1.79
N ALA A 41 -4.25 -1.03 -2.34
CA ALA A 41 -5.53 -1.31 -1.71
C ALA A 41 -5.79 -2.81 -1.68
N ASP A 42 -6.27 -3.33 -0.55
CA ASP A 42 -6.58 -4.74 -0.39
C ASP A 42 -7.94 -4.98 0.29
N ASP A 43 -8.43 -6.22 0.18
CA ASP A 43 -9.65 -6.72 0.80
C ASP A 43 -9.37 -7.66 1.99
N GLY A 44 -8.21 -7.52 2.63
CA GLY A 44 -7.80 -8.32 3.77
C GLY A 44 -8.57 -7.98 5.05
N SER A 45 -8.19 -8.63 6.16
CA SER A 45 -8.83 -8.45 7.46
C SER A 45 -8.73 -7.04 8.05
N GLY A 46 -7.96 -6.15 7.42
CA GLY A 46 -7.65 -4.82 7.92
C GLY A 46 -6.81 -4.87 9.21
N MET A 47 -6.66 -3.70 9.83
CA MET A 47 -5.97 -3.54 11.11
C MET A 47 -6.94 -3.07 12.18
N ASP A 48 -6.76 -3.55 13.41
CA ASP A 48 -7.50 -3.01 14.55
C ASP A 48 -7.11 -1.54 14.81
N SER A 49 -7.98 -0.82 15.54
CA SER A 49 -7.79 0.61 15.80
C SER A 49 -6.50 0.94 16.55
N GLY A 50 -5.99 0.02 17.38
CA GLY A 50 -4.73 0.20 18.10
C GLY A 50 -3.51 0.03 17.19
N ALA A 51 -3.53 -0.96 16.29
CA ALA A 51 -2.51 -1.16 15.27
C ALA A 51 -2.47 0.01 14.27
N ALA A 52 -3.65 0.49 13.84
CA ALA A 52 -3.76 1.63 12.94
C ALA A 52 -3.23 2.94 13.54
N GLN A 53 -3.22 3.09 14.86
CA GLN A 53 -2.67 4.28 15.52
C GLN A 53 -1.13 4.23 15.56
N ARG A 54 -0.54 3.06 15.83
CA ARG A 54 0.92 2.88 15.95
C ARG A 54 1.69 3.09 14.64
N ILE A 55 1.01 2.94 13.49
CA ILE A 55 1.61 3.05 12.16
C ILE A 55 1.53 4.49 11.61
N ARG A 56 0.78 5.39 12.27
CA ARG A 56 0.63 6.80 11.84
C ARG A 56 1.70 7.74 12.41
N ASP A 57 2.55 7.25 13.30
CA ASP A 57 3.67 7.99 13.92
C ASP A 57 4.99 7.67 13.20
#